data_AF-A0A1M4SY28-F1
#
_entry.id   AF-A0A1M4SY28-F1
#
_cell.length_a   1.000
_cell.length_b   1.000
_cell.length_c   1.000
_cell.angle_alpha   90.00
_cell.angle_beta   90.00
_cell.angle_gamma   90.00
#
_symmetry.space_group_name_H-M   'P 1'
#
loop_
_entity.id
_entity.type
_entity.pdbx_description
1 polymer ?
#
loop_
_entity_poly.entity_id
_entity_poly.type
_entity_poly.pdbx_seq_one_letter_code
_entity_poly.pdbx_strand_id
1 'polypeptide(L)'
;MDINNIKMVGVDKDTPLELREKVSFKDIGKALIKLKELGLEEVVILSTCHRSEIYFCSQKISTDEVKDFFINYFGLKEDFIKYLRQIYGLDAVEHIFRVACGLESMVVGEDQILSQVKEAIDTAQAFNSSGKILFKLFRDAVTLGKKARTDTGIKDLALSISYIAVKFVQEVFEDIKGKKAFVIGLGEMGQNAMKNLIDKGADVFVTNRTFSKAIQLKERIPEIHVVPYEQKYLYIASSDIVISATNAPHYTISYEKFKEVYNGRKICMLDIALPRDIDPRIGQIEGVSLYTIDDLKKTAEENKKERLLLIPVIEKMVKEEVDEFEKWYKTLEIEPYIKEVSRYANEVYNTEFQRIVNKLTDVSEKDKENIKIALKRVANKMANKMITYLKENAY
;
A
#
# COMPACT_ATOMS: atom_id res chain seq x y z
N MET A 1 5.07 -23.16 -19.85
CA MET A 1 4.32 -22.34 -18.89
C MET A 1 4.25 -20.95 -19.49
N ASP A 2 3.12 -20.57 -20.07
CA ASP A 2 2.98 -19.29 -20.78
C ASP A 2 2.72 -18.14 -19.79
N ILE A 3 3.51 -17.05 -19.85
CA ILE A 3 3.34 -15.85 -19.03
C ILE A 3 1.93 -15.25 -19.20
N ASN A 4 1.32 -15.40 -20.38
CA ASN A 4 -0.04 -14.95 -20.68
C ASN A 4 -1.13 -15.66 -19.86
N ASN A 5 -0.77 -16.69 -19.08
CA ASN A 5 -1.67 -17.30 -18.12
C ASN A 5 -1.94 -16.41 -16.91
N ILE A 6 -1.06 -15.44 -16.63
CA ILE A 6 -1.30 -14.39 -15.63
C ILE A 6 -2.25 -13.37 -16.24
N LYS A 7 -3.40 -13.17 -15.61
CA LYS A 7 -4.49 -12.35 -16.15
C LYS A 7 -5.07 -11.48 -15.04
N MET A 8 -5.62 -10.34 -15.42
CA MET A 8 -6.38 -9.47 -14.53
C MET A 8 -7.69 -9.06 -15.20
N VAL A 9 -8.79 -9.18 -14.44
CA VAL A 9 -10.12 -8.70 -14.83
C VAL A 9 -10.64 -7.78 -13.73
N GLY A 10 -11.10 -6.58 -14.09
CA GLY A 10 -11.68 -5.70 -13.08
C GLY A 10 -11.96 -4.28 -13.55
N VAL A 11 -12.25 -3.42 -12.57
CA VAL A 11 -12.44 -1.99 -12.76
C VAL A 11 -11.47 -1.20 -11.91
N ASP A 12 -11.19 0.03 -12.33
CA ASP A 12 -10.26 0.94 -11.67
C ASP A 12 -10.76 2.39 -11.66
N LYS A 13 -9.85 3.34 -11.44
CA LYS A 13 -10.10 4.78 -11.34
C LYS A 13 -10.82 5.38 -12.56
N ASP A 14 -10.72 4.78 -13.74
CA ASP A 14 -11.33 5.32 -14.96
C ASP A 14 -12.83 4.97 -15.06
N THR A 15 -13.32 4.13 -14.15
CA THR A 15 -14.74 3.80 -14.02
C THR A 15 -15.49 4.86 -13.17
N PRO A 16 -16.67 5.34 -13.59
CA PRO A 16 -17.49 6.28 -12.81
C PRO A 16 -17.71 5.82 -11.36
N LEU A 17 -17.70 6.76 -10.42
CA LEU A 17 -17.80 6.46 -8.98
C LEU A 17 -19.05 5.63 -8.63
N GLU A 18 -20.22 6.03 -9.15
CA GLU A 18 -21.50 5.32 -8.92
C GLU A 18 -21.49 3.86 -9.39
N LEU A 19 -20.62 3.53 -10.34
CA LEU A 19 -20.43 2.17 -10.85
C LEU A 19 -19.42 1.41 -10.00
N ARG A 20 -18.32 2.05 -9.58
CA ARG A 20 -17.33 1.47 -8.67
C ARG A 20 -17.92 1.07 -7.33
N GLU A 21 -18.79 1.90 -6.76
CA GLU A 21 -19.45 1.61 -5.48
C GLU A 21 -20.28 0.33 -5.50
N LYS A 22 -20.81 -0.06 -6.67
CA LYS A 22 -21.63 -1.27 -6.85
C LYS A 22 -20.82 -2.55 -6.93
N VAL A 23 -19.52 -2.46 -7.23
CA VAL A 23 -18.64 -3.62 -7.50
C VAL A 23 -17.54 -3.82 -6.47
N SER A 24 -17.71 -3.25 -5.29
CA SER A 24 -16.81 -3.47 -4.16
C SER A 24 -17.06 -4.84 -3.50
N PHE A 25 -16.03 -5.67 -3.41
CA PHE A 25 -16.10 -6.98 -2.76
C PHE A 25 -16.22 -6.82 -1.23
N LYS A 26 -17.44 -6.88 -0.70
CA LYS A 26 -17.70 -6.81 0.75
C LYS A 26 -17.22 -8.04 1.51
N ASP A 27 -17.30 -9.21 0.87
CA ASP A 27 -16.86 -10.51 1.41
C ASP A 27 -15.92 -11.15 0.38
N ILE A 28 -14.63 -10.82 0.50
CA ILE A 28 -13.58 -11.32 -0.38
C ILE A 28 -13.44 -12.85 -0.24
N GLY A 29 -13.60 -13.39 0.96
CA GLY A 29 -13.49 -14.83 1.21
C GLY A 29 -14.51 -15.64 0.42
N LYS A 30 -15.78 -15.22 0.44
CA LYS A 30 -16.84 -15.85 -0.34
C LYS A 30 -16.60 -15.75 -1.85
N ALA A 31 -16.10 -14.61 -2.33
CA ALA A 31 -15.78 -14.43 -3.75
C ALA A 31 -14.63 -15.36 -4.18
N LEU A 32 -13.57 -15.46 -3.38
CA LEU A 32 -12.45 -16.37 -3.63
C LEU A 32 -12.89 -17.84 -3.69
N ILE A 33 -13.76 -18.29 -2.76
CA ILE A 33 -14.30 -19.65 -2.79
C ILE A 33 -15.01 -19.94 -4.11
N LYS A 34 -15.91 -19.05 -4.55
CA LYS A 34 -16.62 -19.23 -5.82
C LYS A 34 -15.69 -19.21 -7.03
N LEU A 35 -14.67 -18.36 -7.04
CA LEU A 35 -13.66 -18.32 -8.11
C LEU A 35 -12.87 -19.63 -8.19
N LYS A 36 -12.57 -20.26 -7.04
CA LYS A 36 -11.95 -21.59 -7.01
C LYS A 36 -12.89 -22.68 -7.54
N GLU A 37 -14.19 -22.58 -7.27
CA GLU A 37 -15.19 -23.51 -7.81
C GLU A 37 -15.28 -23.46 -9.34
N LEU A 38 -14.93 -22.34 -9.97
CA LEU A 38 -14.76 -22.22 -11.42
C LEU A 38 -13.51 -22.92 -11.96
N GLY A 39 -12.63 -23.44 -11.09
CA GLY A 39 -11.39 -24.12 -11.48
C GLY A 39 -10.18 -23.20 -11.58
N LEU A 40 -10.22 -22.00 -10.99
CA LEU A 40 -9.03 -21.15 -10.85
C LEU A 40 -8.11 -21.68 -9.74
N GLU A 41 -6.88 -22.01 -10.12
CA GLU A 41 -5.87 -22.56 -9.21
C GLU A 41 -5.17 -21.48 -8.38
N GLU A 42 -4.89 -20.32 -8.98
CA GLU A 42 -4.37 -19.15 -8.27
C GLU A 42 -5.26 -17.94 -8.55
N VAL A 43 -5.77 -17.32 -7.49
CA VAL A 43 -6.58 -16.10 -7.57
C VAL A 43 -6.35 -15.17 -6.37
N VAL A 44 -6.27 -13.87 -6.64
CA VAL A 44 -6.15 -12.79 -5.66
C VAL A 44 -7.13 -11.68 -6.03
N ILE A 45 -7.89 -11.18 -5.05
CA ILE A 45 -8.82 -10.06 -5.26
C ILE A 45 -8.25 -8.83 -4.56
N LEU A 46 -8.04 -7.76 -5.32
CA LEU A 46 -7.71 -6.43 -4.81
C LEU A 46 -8.94 -5.54 -4.91
N SER A 47 -9.57 -5.26 -3.77
CA SER A 47 -10.77 -4.43 -3.69
C SER A 47 -10.51 -3.23 -2.78
N THR A 48 -10.66 -2.02 -3.33
CA THR A 48 -10.51 -0.75 -2.62
C THR A 48 -11.72 0.15 -2.94
N CYS A 49 -11.75 1.38 -2.41
CA CYS A 49 -12.76 2.37 -2.82
C CYS A 49 -12.63 2.81 -4.30
N HIS A 50 -11.50 2.51 -4.95
CA HIS A 50 -11.19 3.01 -6.28
C HIS A 50 -10.96 1.93 -7.33
N ARG A 51 -10.80 0.67 -6.93
CA ARG A 51 -10.61 -0.46 -7.85
C ARG A 51 -11.20 -1.74 -7.30
N SER A 52 -11.59 -2.64 -8.19
CA SER A 52 -12.01 -4.00 -7.87
C SER A 52 -11.47 -4.91 -8.96
N GLU A 53 -10.35 -5.55 -8.65
CA GLU A 53 -9.51 -6.29 -9.60
C GLU A 53 -9.35 -7.74 -9.14
N ILE A 54 -9.53 -8.68 -10.06
CA ILE A 54 -9.28 -10.11 -9.87
C ILE A 54 -8.05 -10.47 -10.68
N TYR A 55 -6.96 -10.79 -9.98
CA TYR A 55 -5.75 -11.35 -10.58
C TYR A 55 -5.81 -12.86 -10.49
N PHE A 56 -5.54 -13.56 -11.57
CA PHE A 56 -5.58 -15.01 -11.60
C PHE A 56 -4.52 -15.59 -12.53
N CYS A 57 -4.11 -16.84 -12.27
CA CYS A 57 -3.25 -17.60 -13.16
C CYS A 57 -4.01 -18.82 -13.67
N SER A 58 -4.31 -18.89 -14.97
CA SER A 58 -5.00 -20.06 -15.55
C SER A 58 -4.73 -20.24 -17.04
N GLN A 59 -4.44 -21.49 -17.41
CA GLN A 59 -4.35 -21.94 -18.80
C GLN A 59 -5.73 -22.21 -19.42
N LYS A 60 -6.68 -22.67 -18.61
CA LYS A 60 -8.00 -23.14 -19.09
C LYS A 60 -9.05 -22.05 -19.05
N ILE A 61 -9.06 -21.27 -17.97
CA ILE A 61 -10.08 -20.26 -17.73
C ILE A 61 -9.70 -18.98 -18.46
N SER A 62 -10.60 -18.52 -19.30
CA SER A 62 -10.52 -17.26 -20.03
C SER A 62 -10.88 -16.08 -19.13
N THR A 63 -10.49 -14.88 -19.55
CA THR A 63 -10.95 -13.64 -18.92
C THR A 63 -12.45 -13.43 -19.08
N ASP A 64 -13.08 -13.93 -20.14
CA ASP A 64 -14.53 -13.82 -20.34
C ASP A 64 -15.32 -14.60 -19.29
N GLU A 65 -14.88 -15.80 -18.91
CA GLU A 65 -15.51 -16.55 -17.80
C GLU A 65 -15.40 -15.81 -16.46
N VAL A 66 -14.27 -15.16 -16.20
CA VAL A 66 -14.08 -14.33 -14.99
C VAL A 66 -14.89 -13.04 -15.06
N LYS A 67 -15.08 -12.46 -16.24
CA LYS A 67 -16.00 -11.33 -16.45
C LYS A 67 -17.45 -11.73 -16.18
N ASP A 68 -17.88 -12.89 -16.68
CA ASP A 68 -19.21 -13.42 -16.42
C ASP A 68 -19.41 -13.67 -14.92
N PHE A 69 -18.41 -14.22 -14.24
CA PHE A 69 -18.41 -14.30 -12.78
C PHE A 69 -18.58 -12.92 -12.14
N PHE A 70 -17.81 -11.92 -12.56
CA PHE A 70 -17.84 -10.57 -12.00
C PHE A 70 -19.23 -9.94 -12.16
N ILE A 71 -19.81 -10.04 -13.35
CA ILE A 71 -21.15 -9.53 -13.68
C ILE A 71 -22.22 -10.22 -12.83
N ASN A 72 -22.19 -11.55 -12.78
CA ASN A 72 -23.16 -12.35 -12.03
C ASN A 72 -23.02 -12.16 -10.51
N TYR A 73 -21.80 -12.01 -10.01
CA TYR A 73 -21.53 -11.82 -8.58
C TYR A 73 -22.13 -10.51 -8.05
N PHE A 74 -22.04 -9.44 -8.84
CA PHE A 74 -22.55 -8.12 -8.48
C PHE A 74 -23.94 -7.79 -9.07
N GLY A 75 -24.52 -8.67 -9.89
CA GLY A 75 -25.83 -8.44 -10.52
C GLY A 75 -25.82 -7.27 -11.49
N LEU A 76 -24.77 -7.15 -12.31
CA LEU A 76 -24.55 -6.01 -13.21
C LEU A 76 -25.34 -6.16 -14.52
N LYS A 77 -25.64 -5.02 -15.15
CA LYS A 77 -26.23 -4.98 -16.50
C LYS A 77 -25.14 -5.06 -17.57
N GLU A 78 -25.50 -5.47 -18.79
CA GLU A 78 -24.58 -5.60 -19.94
C GLU A 78 -23.78 -4.32 -20.23
N ASP A 79 -24.37 -3.13 -20.03
CA ASP A 79 -23.68 -1.85 -20.21
C ASP A 79 -22.43 -1.67 -19.33
N PHE A 80 -22.29 -2.47 -18.27
CA PHE A 80 -21.13 -2.45 -17.39
C PHE A 80 -19.88 -3.08 -18.04
N ILE A 81 -20.07 -3.97 -19.02
CA ILE A 81 -18.98 -4.73 -19.66
C ILE A 81 -17.91 -3.80 -20.24
N LYS A 82 -18.29 -2.63 -20.76
CA LYS A 82 -17.36 -1.66 -21.33
C LYS A 82 -16.37 -1.04 -20.32
N TYR A 83 -16.64 -1.15 -19.03
CA TYR A 83 -15.75 -0.67 -17.96
C TYR A 83 -14.82 -1.76 -17.43
N LEU A 84 -15.07 -3.04 -17.75
CA LEU A 84 -14.23 -4.14 -17.33
C LEU A 84 -12.96 -4.19 -18.18
N ARG A 85 -11.83 -3.91 -17.55
CA ARG A 85 -10.50 -4.08 -18.13
C ARG A 85 -10.08 -5.54 -18.09
N GLN A 86 -9.37 -5.95 -19.12
CA GLN A 86 -8.74 -7.26 -19.23
C GLN A 86 -7.27 -7.03 -19.57
N ILE A 87 -6.38 -7.54 -18.73
CA ILE A 87 -4.93 -7.39 -18.89
C ILE A 87 -4.30 -8.78 -18.80
N TYR A 88 -3.25 -9.03 -19.59
CA TYR A 88 -2.64 -10.35 -19.76
C TYR A 88 -1.13 -10.27 -19.61
N GLY A 89 -0.52 -11.37 -19.17
CA GLY A 89 0.93 -11.56 -19.17
C GLY A 89 1.70 -10.47 -18.45
N LEU A 90 2.74 -9.96 -19.10
CA LEU A 90 3.60 -8.92 -18.55
C LEU A 90 2.85 -7.62 -18.27
N ASP A 91 1.80 -7.29 -19.02
CA ASP A 91 1.00 -6.09 -18.74
C ASP A 91 0.28 -6.22 -17.38
N ALA A 92 -0.16 -7.43 -17.00
CA ALA A 92 -0.82 -7.68 -15.72
C ALA A 92 0.18 -7.63 -14.56
N VAL A 93 1.40 -8.11 -14.81
CA VAL A 93 2.55 -8.01 -13.89
C VAL A 93 2.95 -6.56 -13.68
N GLU A 94 3.12 -5.81 -14.76
CA GLU A 94 3.45 -4.38 -14.73
C GLU A 94 2.36 -3.60 -13.99
N HIS A 95 1.09 -3.87 -14.29
CA HIS A 95 -0.04 -3.18 -13.66
C HIS A 95 -0.02 -3.29 -12.14
N ILE A 96 0.15 -4.49 -11.57
CA ILE A 96 0.19 -4.63 -10.10
C ILE A 96 1.42 -3.94 -9.48
N PHE A 97 2.57 -3.92 -10.17
CA PHE A 97 3.74 -3.15 -9.74
C PHE A 97 3.46 -1.65 -9.74
N ARG A 98 2.84 -1.12 -10.80
CA ARG A 98 2.41 0.28 -10.89
C ARG A 98 1.40 0.63 -9.79
N VAL A 99 0.44 -0.26 -9.51
CA VAL A 99 -0.55 -0.11 -8.43
C VAL A 99 0.13 -0.05 -7.07
N ALA A 100 1.03 -0.97 -6.75
CA ALA A 100 1.74 -0.98 -5.45
C ALA A 100 2.66 0.23 -5.25
N CYS A 101 3.25 0.73 -6.34
CA CYS A 101 3.99 1.99 -6.38
C CYS A 101 3.10 3.24 -6.32
N GLY A 102 1.78 3.07 -6.43
CA GLY A 102 0.80 4.17 -6.36
C GLY A 102 0.72 5.02 -7.63
N LEU A 103 1.32 4.58 -8.75
CA LEU A 103 1.20 5.24 -10.06
C LEU A 103 -0.23 5.15 -10.61
N GLU A 104 -0.97 4.13 -10.19
CA GLU A 104 -2.35 3.91 -10.59
C GLU A 104 -3.40 4.49 -9.63
N SER A 105 -3.00 5.27 -8.63
CA SER A 105 -3.94 5.90 -7.68
C SER A 105 -4.42 7.27 -8.20
N MET A 106 -5.66 7.65 -7.89
CA MET A 106 -6.18 9.01 -8.22
C MET A 106 -5.34 10.10 -7.56
N VAL A 107 -4.88 9.83 -6.34
CA VAL A 107 -3.83 10.57 -5.66
C VAL A 107 -2.58 9.71 -5.79
N VAL A 108 -1.74 10.02 -6.77
CA VAL A 108 -0.50 9.29 -7.05
C VAL A 108 0.26 9.11 -5.75
N GLY A 109 0.60 7.88 -5.35
CA GLY A 109 1.37 7.54 -4.16
C GLY A 109 0.68 7.73 -2.79
N GLU A 110 -0.65 7.56 -2.71
CA GLU A 110 -1.29 7.29 -1.42
C GLU A 110 -0.63 6.11 -0.69
N ASP A 111 -0.41 6.25 0.62
CA ASP A 111 0.23 5.19 1.42
C ASP A 111 -0.69 3.98 1.63
N GLN A 112 -2.00 4.15 1.48
CA GLN A 112 -2.97 3.08 1.73
C GLN A 112 -2.95 1.96 0.67
N ILE A 113 -2.66 2.27 -0.60
CA ILE A 113 -2.72 1.25 -1.68
C ILE A 113 -1.71 0.13 -1.46
N LEU A 114 -0.52 0.43 -0.95
CA LEU A 114 0.51 -0.57 -0.69
C LEU A 114 0.07 -1.56 0.40
N SER A 115 -0.54 -1.05 1.48
CA SER A 115 -1.10 -1.88 2.54
C SER A 115 -2.25 -2.74 2.01
N GLN A 116 -3.11 -2.18 1.15
CA GLN A 116 -4.22 -2.92 0.52
C GLN A 116 -3.72 -4.04 -0.41
N VAL A 117 -2.65 -3.81 -1.19
CA VAL A 117 -2.02 -4.86 -2.01
C VAL A 117 -1.48 -5.98 -1.11
N LYS A 118 -0.85 -5.63 0.02
CA LYS A 118 -0.38 -6.61 0.99
C LYS A 118 -1.54 -7.40 1.62
N GLU A 119 -2.59 -6.73 2.04
CA GLU A 119 -3.79 -7.36 2.62
C GLU A 119 -4.49 -8.28 1.62
N ALA A 120 -4.53 -7.91 0.34
CA ALA A 120 -5.10 -8.74 -0.72
C ALA A 120 -4.38 -10.09 -0.83
N ILE A 121 -3.04 -10.10 -0.83
CA ILE A 121 -2.28 -11.35 -0.89
C ILE A 121 -2.35 -12.14 0.42
N ASP A 122 -2.31 -11.48 1.58
CA ASP A 122 -2.43 -12.13 2.88
C ASP A 122 -3.83 -12.81 3.01
N THR A 123 -4.88 -12.16 2.50
CA THR A 123 -6.24 -12.72 2.42
C THR A 123 -6.30 -13.92 1.48
N ALA A 124 -5.73 -13.81 0.28
CA ALA A 124 -5.69 -14.92 -0.65
C ALA A 124 -4.98 -16.13 -0.02
N GLN A 125 -3.86 -15.93 0.67
CA GLN A 125 -3.18 -17.02 1.39
C GLN A 125 -4.06 -17.68 2.44
N ALA A 126 -4.80 -16.90 3.25
CA ALA A 126 -5.69 -17.43 4.28
C ALA A 126 -6.78 -18.35 3.70
N PHE A 127 -7.24 -18.11 2.47
CA PHE A 127 -8.22 -18.94 1.76
C PHE A 127 -7.60 -20.01 0.85
N ASN A 128 -6.27 -20.22 0.92
CA ASN A 128 -5.51 -21.06 0.00
C ASN A 128 -5.83 -20.70 -1.48
N SER A 129 -5.94 -19.38 -1.69
CA SER A 129 -6.12 -18.54 -2.88
C SER A 129 -4.99 -18.50 -3.85
N SER A 130 -3.85 -18.17 -3.28
CA SER A 130 -2.64 -17.82 -3.99
C SER A 130 -1.77 -19.06 -4.10
N GLY A 131 -1.40 -19.42 -5.33
CA GLY A 131 -0.31 -20.36 -5.54
C GLY A 131 1.03 -19.62 -5.62
N LYS A 132 2.01 -20.29 -6.20
CA LYS A 132 3.41 -19.84 -6.22
C LYS A 132 3.59 -18.56 -7.04
N ILE A 133 2.85 -18.42 -8.14
CA ILE A 133 3.03 -17.33 -9.12
C ILE A 133 2.48 -16.02 -8.55
N LEU A 134 1.21 -15.98 -8.18
CA LEU A 134 0.57 -14.78 -7.66
C LEU A 134 1.14 -14.39 -6.29
N PHE A 135 1.53 -15.36 -5.47
CA PHE A 135 2.20 -15.05 -4.20
C PHE A 135 3.53 -14.33 -4.42
N LYS A 136 4.40 -14.83 -5.32
CA LYS A 136 5.66 -14.14 -5.66
C LYS A 136 5.37 -12.75 -6.22
N LEU A 137 4.48 -12.65 -7.20
CA LEU A 137 4.13 -11.40 -7.87
C LEU A 137 3.69 -10.30 -6.89
N PHE A 138 2.73 -10.60 -6.02
CA PHE A 138 2.23 -9.60 -5.06
C PHE A 138 3.28 -9.25 -3.98
N ARG A 139 4.12 -10.20 -3.57
CA ARG A 139 5.22 -9.94 -2.62
C ARG A 139 6.29 -9.05 -3.22
N ASP A 140 6.62 -9.26 -4.49
CA ASP A 140 7.53 -8.39 -5.23
C ASP A 140 6.93 -7.00 -5.38
N ALA A 141 5.63 -6.91 -5.72
CA ALA A 141 4.92 -5.64 -5.82
C ALA A 141 4.98 -4.84 -4.51
N VAL A 142 4.74 -5.48 -3.37
CA VAL A 142 4.87 -4.84 -2.05
C VAL A 142 6.31 -4.43 -1.76
N THR A 143 7.30 -5.24 -2.16
CA THR A 143 8.72 -4.95 -1.95
C THR A 143 9.16 -3.74 -2.78
N LEU A 144 8.83 -3.73 -4.07
CA LEU A 144 9.06 -2.63 -4.99
C LEU A 144 8.37 -1.36 -4.49
N GLY A 145 7.10 -1.43 -4.08
CA GLY A 145 6.36 -0.28 -3.57
C GLY A 145 6.97 0.34 -2.30
N LYS A 146 7.60 -0.46 -1.43
CA LYS A 146 8.38 0.05 -0.28
C LYS A 146 9.68 0.71 -0.73
N LYS A 147 10.39 0.06 -1.66
CA LYS A 147 11.65 0.54 -2.21
C LYS A 147 11.45 1.88 -2.92
N ALA A 148 10.48 1.98 -3.83
CA ALA A 148 10.12 3.21 -4.53
C ALA A 148 9.82 4.36 -3.55
N ARG A 149 9.07 4.12 -2.48
CA ARG A 149 8.80 5.14 -1.44
C ARG A 149 10.03 5.59 -0.68
N THR A 150 10.96 4.68 -0.44
CA THR A 150 12.21 4.96 0.29
C THR A 150 13.20 5.71 -0.59
N ASP A 151 13.41 5.22 -1.81
CA ASP A 151 14.45 5.70 -2.72
C ASP A 151 14.08 7.04 -3.37
N THR A 152 12.79 7.28 -3.62
CA THR A 152 12.32 8.52 -4.27
C THR A 152 11.83 9.59 -3.30
N GLY A 153 11.59 9.23 -2.03
CA GLY A 153 10.99 10.14 -1.05
C GLY A 153 9.53 10.52 -1.35
N ILE A 154 8.85 9.88 -2.32
CA ILE A 154 7.47 10.24 -2.72
C ILE A 154 6.46 10.21 -1.57
N LYS A 155 6.73 9.46 -0.49
CA LYS A 155 5.91 9.41 0.73
C LYS A 155 5.86 10.76 1.47
N ASP A 156 6.90 11.58 1.33
CA ASP A 156 7.02 12.87 2.02
C ASP A 156 6.26 13.99 1.30
N LEU A 157 5.86 13.76 0.04
CA LEU A 157 5.15 14.71 -0.83
C LEU A 157 3.63 14.62 -0.65
N ALA A 158 3.14 15.00 0.52
CA ALA A 158 1.73 14.90 0.87
C ALA A 158 0.81 15.79 0.01
N LEU A 159 -0.34 15.25 -0.39
CA LEU A 159 -1.36 16.00 -1.15
C LEU A 159 -2.60 16.36 -0.31
N SER A 160 -2.82 15.66 0.80
CA SER A 160 -3.95 15.94 1.69
C SER A 160 -3.67 17.16 2.56
N ILE A 161 -4.59 18.12 2.56
CA ILE A 161 -4.52 19.33 3.39
C ILE A 161 -4.33 18.99 4.87
N SER A 162 -5.05 17.98 5.38
CA SER A 162 -4.93 17.55 6.78
C SER A 162 -3.56 16.96 7.12
N TYR A 163 -2.86 16.36 6.14
CA TYR A 163 -1.52 15.84 6.36
C TYR A 163 -0.47 16.94 6.24
N ILE A 164 -0.60 17.82 5.25
CA ILE A 164 0.28 19.00 5.08
C ILE A 164 0.21 19.89 6.33
N ALA A 165 -0.99 20.08 6.89
CA ALA A 165 -1.18 20.84 8.14
C ALA A 165 -0.34 20.27 9.28
N VAL A 166 -0.29 18.94 9.42
CA VAL A 166 0.53 18.27 10.43
C VAL A 166 2.03 18.39 10.09
N LYS A 167 2.44 18.39 8.82
CA LYS A 167 3.83 18.65 8.42
C LYS A 167 4.27 20.06 8.82
N PHE A 168 3.45 21.09 8.60
CA PHE A 168 3.74 22.45 9.07
C PHE A 168 3.87 22.52 10.59
N VAL A 169 3.04 21.77 11.33
CA VAL A 169 3.21 21.63 12.78
C VAL A 169 4.57 21.01 13.12
N GLN A 170 5.03 19.99 12.38
CA GLN A 170 6.33 19.34 12.60
C GLN A 170 7.53 20.23 12.26
N GLU A 171 7.38 21.15 11.30
CA GLU A 171 8.41 22.17 11.01
C GLU A 171 8.57 23.15 12.18
N VAL A 172 7.48 23.43 12.89
CA VAL A 172 7.49 24.30 14.08
C VAL A 172 7.93 23.53 15.33
N PHE A 173 7.48 22.29 15.49
CA PHE A 173 7.75 21.41 16.63
C PHE A 173 8.29 20.08 16.12
N GLU A 174 9.61 19.87 16.24
CA GLU A 174 10.31 18.65 15.77
C GLU A 174 9.61 17.34 16.18
N ASP A 175 8.95 17.32 17.35
CA ASP A 175 8.07 16.24 17.80
C ASP A 175 6.69 16.77 18.23
N ILE A 176 5.64 16.00 17.89
CA ILE A 176 4.24 16.26 18.22
C ILE A 176 3.81 15.51 19.49
N LYS A 177 4.53 14.45 19.88
CA LYS A 177 4.15 13.62 21.02
C LYS A 177 4.09 14.45 22.32
N GLY A 178 2.96 14.37 23.02
CA GLY A 178 2.69 15.11 24.25
C GLY A 178 2.42 16.60 24.07
N LYS A 179 2.28 17.08 22.83
CA LYS A 179 1.88 18.47 22.53
C LYS A 179 0.38 18.66 22.74
N LYS A 180 -0.02 19.85 23.20
CA LYS A 180 -1.43 20.21 23.36
C LYS A 180 -1.95 20.82 22.06
N ALA A 181 -2.96 20.18 21.48
CA ALA A 181 -3.63 20.67 20.28
C ALA A 181 -5.05 21.13 20.60
N PHE A 182 -5.42 22.34 20.19
CA PHE A 182 -6.76 22.88 20.36
C PHE A 182 -7.45 23.05 19.00
N VAL A 183 -8.55 22.34 18.80
CA VAL A 183 -9.30 22.33 17.53
C VAL A 183 -10.64 23.05 17.72
N ILE A 184 -10.89 24.04 16.87
CA ILE A 184 -12.10 24.86 16.85
C ILE A 184 -12.90 24.50 15.62
N GLY A 185 -14.10 23.98 15.83
CA GLY A 185 -14.97 23.53 14.74
C GLY A 185 -14.78 22.05 14.42
N LEU A 186 -15.88 21.43 13.99
CA LEU A 186 -15.97 19.98 13.79
C LEU A 186 -16.18 19.63 12.32
N GLY A 187 -15.71 20.46 11.40
CA GLY A 187 -15.74 20.16 9.97
C GLY A 187 -14.89 18.94 9.64
N GLU A 188 -15.15 18.31 8.50
CA GLU A 188 -14.45 17.09 8.05
C GLU A 188 -12.93 17.26 8.03
N MET A 189 -12.44 18.39 7.52
CA MET A 189 -11.01 18.71 7.49
C MET A 189 -10.39 18.83 8.89
N GLY A 190 -11.11 19.46 9.83
CA GLY A 190 -10.69 19.58 11.23
C GLY A 190 -10.66 18.22 11.93
N GLN A 191 -11.64 17.35 11.67
CA GLN A 191 -11.66 15.99 12.21
C GLN A 191 -10.52 15.13 11.67
N ASN A 192 -10.18 15.24 10.38
CA ASN A 192 -9.06 14.51 9.79
C ASN A 192 -7.70 14.98 10.34
N ALA A 193 -7.51 16.30 10.48
CA ALA A 193 -6.29 16.85 11.08
C ALA A 193 -6.16 16.42 12.56
N MET A 194 -7.28 16.43 13.29
CA MET A 194 -7.35 15.95 14.67
C MET A 194 -6.94 14.48 14.81
N LYS A 195 -7.49 13.57 13.97
CA LYS A 195 -7.12 12.16 14.00
C LYS A 195 -5.62 11.96 13.77
N ASN A 196 -5.05 12.65 12.77
CA ASN A 196 -3.60 12.59 12.52
C ASN A 196 -2.76 13.08 13.71
N LEU A 197 -3.24 14.06 14.47
CA LEU A 197 -2.55 14.55 15.69
C LEU A 197 -2.63 13.52 16.82
N ILE A 198 -3.79 12.87 17.02
CA ILE A 198 -3.97 11.79 18.00
C ILE A 198 -3.05 10.61 17.66
N ASP A 199 -3.00 10.20 16.39
CA ASP A 199 -2.14 9.10 15.93
C ASP A 199 -0.65 9.39 16.16
N LYS A 200 -0.26 10.67 16.21
CA LYS A 200 1.09 11.14 16.55
C LYS A 200 1.31 11.41 18.04
N GLY A 201 0.31 11.15 18.88
CA GLY A 201 0.40 11.23 20.34
C GLY A 201 0.22 12.64 20.92
N ALA A 202 -0.47 13.54 20.23
CA ALA A 202 -0.87 14.84 20.79
C ALA A 202 -2.10 14.71 21.72
N ASP A 203 -2.16 15.56 22.75
CA ASP A 203 -3.35 15.73 23.59
C ASP A 203 -4.31 16.70 22.90
N VAL A 204 -5.43 16.19 22.38
CA VAL A 204 -6.36 16.99 21.58
C VAL A 204 -7.55 17.47 22.41
N PHE A 205 -7.69 18.79 22.47
CA PHE A 205 -8.82 19.52 23.02
C PHE A 205 -9.68 20.08 21.88
N VAL A 206 -10.99 20.00 22.02
CA VAL A 206 -11.93 20.33 20.96
C VAL A 206 -13.02 21.23 21.49
N THR A 207 -13.35 22.27 20.74
CA THR A 207 -14.50 23.12 21.02
C THR A 207 -15.37 23.33 19.78
N ASN A 208 -16.65 23.56 20.02
CA ASN A 208 -17.60 23.91 18.99
C ASN A 208 -18.67 24.83 19.56
N ARG A 209 -19.14 25.80 18.76
CA ARG A 209 -20.19 26.74 19.20
C ARG A 209 -21.47 26.03 19.65
N THR A 210 -21.81 24.91 19.01
CA THR A 210 -22.86 24.00 19.46
C THR A 210 -22.23 22.88 20.28
N PHE A 211 -22.27 23.01 21.61
CA PHE A 211 -21.59 22.11 22.55
C PHE A 211 -22.01 20.63 22.37
N SER A 212 -23.29 20.36 22.11
CA SER A 212 -23.80 19.00 21.90
C SER A 212 -23.12 18.26 20.76
N LYS A 213 -22.69 18.95 19.68
CA LYS A 213 -21.95 18.33 18.57
C LYS A 213 -20.56 17.87 19.00
N ALA A 214 -19.90 18.57 19.92
CA ALA A 214 -18.59 18.17 20.42
C ALA A 214 -18.70 16.94 21.35
N ILE A 215 -19.78 16.85 22.12
CA ILE A 215 -20.10 15.65 22.92
C ILE A 215 -20.35 14.43 22.04
N GLN A 216 -21.14 14.57 20.97
CA GLN A 216 -21.34 13.48 20.01
C GLN A 216 -20.03 13.01 19.34
N LEU A 217 -19.10 13.93 19.09
CA LEU A 217 -17.80 13.57 18.55
C LEU A 217 -16.93 12.81 19.57
N LYS A 218 -17.01 13.18 20.85
CA LYS A 218 -16.33 12.48 21.96
C LYS A 218 -16.80 11.04 22.12
N GLU A 219 -18.07 10.76 21.87
CA GLU A 219 -18.59 9.37 21.86
C GLU A 219 -17.93 8.52 20.76
N ARG A 220 -17.59 9.13 19.63
CA ARG A 220 -16.95 8.45 18.49
C ARG A 220 -15.43 8.39 18.60
N ILE A 221 -14.83 9.36 19.29
CA ILE A 221 -13.38 9.52 19.45
C ILE A 221 -13.10 9.75 20.95
N PRO A 222 -13.02 8.68 21.76
CA PRO A 222 -12.86 8.78 23.20
C PRO A 222 -11.58 9.48 23.67
N GLU A 223 -10.61 9.70 22.79
CA GLU A 223 -9.32 10.32 23.10
C GLU A 223 -9.39 11.86 23.22
N ILE A 224 -10.41 12.51 22.67
CA ILE A 224 -10.48 13.99 22.65
C ILE A 224 -10.95 14.58 23.99
N HIS A 225 -10.61 15.81 24.29
CA HIS A 225 -11.14 16.54 25.45
C HIS A 225 -12.09 17.65 25.00
N VAL A 226 -13.37 17.61 25.41
CA VAL A 226 -14.34 18.63 25.02
C VAL A 226 -14.22 19.85 25.93
N VAL A 227 -14.11 21.03 25.33
CA VAL A 227 -13.95 22.31 26.02
C VAL A 227 -15.11 23.26 25.68
N PRO A 228 -15.73 23.93 26.67
CA PRO A 228 -16.74 24.95 26.43
C PRO A 228 -16.22 26.09 25.53
N TYR A 229 -17.05 26.56 24.60
CA TYR A 229 -16.63 27.54 23.59
C TYR A 229 -16.19 28.87 24.19
N GLU A 230 -16.76 29.24 25.33
CA GLU A 230 -16.47 30.44 26.08
C GLU A 230 -15.05 30.42 26.68
N GLN A 231 -14.50 29.24 26.94
CA GLN A 231 -13.16 29.06 27.53
C GLN A 231 -12.05 29.01 26.47
N LYS A 232 -12.37 29.12 25.18
CA LYS A 232 -11.43 28.88 24.07
C LYS A 232 -10.12 29.66 24.20
N TYR A 233 -10.15 30.92 24.63
CA TYR A 233 -8.94 31.76 24.71
C TYR A 233 -7.91 31.23 25.71
N LEU A 234 -8.35 30.68 26.85
CA LEU A 234 -7.46 30.07 27.84
C LEU A 234 -6.79 28.80 27.31
N TYR A 235 -7.53 28.00 26.55
CA TYR A 235 -7.01 26.78 25.95
C TYR A 235 -6.12 27.06 24.74
N ILE A 236 -6.51 27.99 23.87
CA ILE A 236 -5.66 28.51 22.78
C ILE A 236 -4.34 28.99 23.37
N ALA A 237 -4.39 29.82 24.41
CA ALA A 237 -3.18 30.36 25.02
C ALA A 237 -2.28 29.27 25.58
N SER A 238 -2.82 28.16 26.10
CA SER A 238 -2.07 27.05 26.72
C SER A 238 -1.75 25.87 25.80
N SER A 239 -2.07 25.98 24.51
CA SER A 239 -1.81 24.96 23.51
C SER A 239 -0.54 25.25 22.71
N ASP A 240 0.11 24.20 22.23
CA ASP A 240 1.21 24.30 21.27
C ASP A 240 0.66 24.46 19.85
N ILE A 241 -0.47 23.82 19.56
CA ILE A 241 -1.08 23.72 18.23
C ILE A 241 -2.52 24.22 18.31
N VAL A 242 -2.94 25.05 17.37
CA VAL A 242 -4.33 25.51 17.24
C VAL A 242 -4.80 25.25 15.81
N ILE A 243 -5.92 24.57 15.64
CA ILE A 243 -6.55 24.36 14.34
C ILE A 243 -7.93 25.01 14.36
N SER A 244 -8.19 25.93 13.43
CA SER A 244 -9.53 26.51 13.26
C SER A 244 -10.14 26.10 11.95
N ALA A 245 -11.33 25.51 12.01
CA ALA A 245 -12.03 24.89 10.90
C ALA A 245 -13.55 25.16 11.00
N THR A 246 -13.94 26.40 11.28
CA THR A 246 -15.35 26.77 11.38
C THR A 246 -15.91 27.33 10.07
N ASN A 247 -17.23 27.53 10.03
CA ASN A 247 -17.94 28.20 8.94
C ASN A 247 -18.40 29.60 9.36
N ALA A 248 -17.73 30.23 10.33
CA ALA A 248 -18.11 31.55 10.80
C ALA A 248 -17.86 32.61 9.71
N PRO A 249 -18.77 33.58 9.52
CA PRO A 249 -18.56 34.66 8.56
C PRO A 249 -17.62 35.77 9.09
N HIS A 250 -17.04 35.58 10.27
CA HIS A 250 -16.20 36.55 10.99
C HIS A 250 -15.10 35.82 11.76
N TYR A 251 -14.04 36.54 12.14
CA TYR A 251 -12.98 35.98 12.97
C TYR A 251 -13.53 35.45 14.29
N THR A 252 -13.38 34.14 14.51
CA THR A 252 -13.71 33.49 15.78
C THR A 252 -12.61 33.69 16.82
N ILE A 253 -11.37 33.95 16.39
CA ILE A 253 -10.24 34.31 17.25
C ILE A 253 -9.81 35.74 16.92
N SER A 254 -10.12 36.69 17.83
CA SER A 254 -9.76 38.10 17.64
C SER A 254 -8.37 38.41 18.19
N TYR A 255 -7.65 39.32 17.53
CA TYR A 255 -6.30 39.73 17.92
C TYR A 255 -6.25 40.27 19.36
N GLU A 256 -7.18 41.16 19.70
CA GLU A 256 -7.22 41.87 20.97
C GLU A 256 -7.38 40.89 22.14
N LYS A 257 -8.35 39.97 22.04
CA LYS A 257 -8.62 38.97 23.08
C LYS A 257 -7.52 37.93 23.19
N PHE A 258 -6.94 37.52 22.07
CA PHE A 258 -5.79 36.61 22.09
C PHE A 258 -4.58 37.25 22.76
N LYS A 259 -4.28 38.52 22.44
CA LYS A 259 -3.13 39.25 22.99
C LYS A 259 -3.21 39.42 24.51
N GLU A 260 -4.40 39.55 25.08
CA GLU A 260 -4.62 39.64 26.53
C GLU A 260 -4.22 38.37 27.28
N VAL A 261 -4.41 37.20 26.66
CA VAL A 261 -4.16 35.89 27.29
C VAL A 261 -2.84 35.24 26.85
N TYR A 262 -2.23 35.73 25.77
CA TYR A 262 -1.00 35.19 25.22
C TYR A 262 0.18 35.45 26.16
N ASN A 263 0.97 34.42 26.43
CA ASN A 263 2.06 34.48 27.39
C ASN A 263 3.46 34.27 26.78
N GLY A 264 3.61 34.53 25.48
CA GLY A 264 4.89 34.43 24.78
C GLY A 264 5.34 33.01 24.42
N ARG A 265 4.49 32.00 24.64
CA ARG A 265 4.82 30.62 24.27
C ARG A 265 4.79 30.41 22.76
N LYS A 266 5.62 29.51 22.25
CA LYS A 266 5.59 29.13 20.83
C LYS A 266 4.25 28.45 20.49
N ILE A 267 3.51 28.95 19.50
CA ILE A 267 2.24 28.39 19.04
C ILE A 267 2.24 28.27 17.52
N CYS A 268 1.84 27.10 17.00
CA CYS A 268 1.50 26.90 15.60
C CYS A 268 -0.02 26.97 15.41
N MET A 269 -0.51 27.92 14.61
CA MET A 269 -1.91 28.11 14.30
C MET A 269 -2.18 27.76 12.83
N LEU A 270 -3.20 26.95 12.60
CA LEU A 270 -3.66 26.50 11.30
C LEU A 270 -5.09 27.00 11.08
N ASP A 271 -5.26 28.06 10.31
CA ASP A 271 -6.56 28.59 9.91
C ASP A 271 -7.02 27.92 8.61
N ILE A 272 -7.76 26.82 8.74
CA ILE A 272 -8.32 26.05 7.63
C ILE A 272 -9.77 26.43 7.33
N ALA A 273 -10.28 27.53 7.90
CA ALA A 273 -11.63 28.03 7.69
C ALA A 273 -11.74 28.92 6.43
N LEU A 274 -12.94 28.95 5.85
CA LEU A 274 -13.27 29.85 4.75
C LEU A 274 -14.70 30.40 4.95
N PRO A 275 -14.89 31.70 5.27
CA PRO A 275 -13.87 32.75 5.53
C PRO A 275 -12.95 32.44 6.72
N ARG A 276 -11.81 33.16 6.80
CA ARG A 276 -10.80 32.99 7.86
C ARG A 276 -11.39 33.14 9.26
N ASP A 277 -10.97 32.28 10.17
CA ASP A 277 -11.36 32.29 11.57
C ASP A 277 -10.42 33.11 12.45
N ILE A 278 -9.14 33.19 12.07
CA ILE A 278 -8.09 33.79 12.88
C ILE A 278 -7.78 35.17 12.30
N ASP A 279 -7.81 36.18 13.16
CA ASP A 279 -7.37 37.52 12.78
C ASP A 279 -5.91 37.49 12.31
N PRO A 280 -5.59 37.88 11.05
CA PRO A 280 -4.24 37.77 10.49
C PRO A 280 -3.16 38.52 11.29
N ARG A 281 -3.54 39.56 12.05
CA ARG A 281 -2.61 40.30 12.94
C ARG A 281 -1.99 39.39 14.01
N ILE A 282 -2.63 38.27 14.35
CA ILE A 282 -2.10 37.28 15.31
C ILE A 282 -0.81 36.64 14.79
N GLY A 283 -0.70 36.42 13.47
CA GLY A 283 0.51 35.87 12.85
C GLY A 283 1.73 36.81 12.90
N GLN A 284 1.55 38.06 13.30
CA GLN A 284 2.63 39.03 13.47
C GLN A 284 3.18 39.06 14.91
N ILE A 285 2.58 38.29 15.83
CA ILE A 285 3.01 38.22 17.22
C ILE A 285 4.23 37.28 17.33
N GLU A 286 5.26 37.72 18.03
CA GLU A 286 6.45 36.90 18.28
C GLU A 286 6.08 35.57 18.97
N GLY A 287 6.61 34.46 18.45
CA GLY A 287 6.30 33.11 18.91
C GLY A 287 5.06 32.47 18.26
N VAL A 288 4.29 33.20 17.45
CA VAL A 288 3.15 32.65 16.70
C VAL A 288 3.53 32.36 15.26
N SER A 289 3.31 31.13 14.81
CA SER A 289 3.35 30.75 13.39
C SER A 289 1.92 30.54 12.92
N LEU A 290 1.42 31.37 12.01
CA LEU A 290 0.05 31.27 11.48
C LEU A 290 0.10 30.83 10.01
N TYR A 291 -0.48 29.68 9.71
CA TYR A 291 -0.67 29.17 8.36
C TYR A 291 -2.15 29.12 8.01
N THR A 292 -2.45 29.31 6.74
CA THR A 292 -3.82 29.37 6.22
C THR A 292 -4.11 28.21 5.27
N ILE A 293 -5.39 27.99 4.94
CA ILE A 293 -5.78 27.02 3.93
C ILE A 293 -5.10 27.26 2.57
N ASP A 294 -4.81 28.51 2.23
CA ASP A 294 -4.15 28.85 0.97
C ASP A 294 -2.68 28.42 0.97
N ASP A 295 -1.99 28.53 2.10
CA ASP A 295 -0.61 28.04 2.25
C ASP A 295 -0.56 26.51 2.10
N LEU A 296 -1.50 25.80 2.73
CA LEU A 296 -1.62 24.35 2.62
C LEU A 296 -1.91 23.90 1.17
N LYS A 297 -2.79 24.63 0.46
CA LYS A 297 -3.09 24.37 -0.95
C LYS A 297 -1.88 24.62 -1.85
N LYS A 298 -1.11 25.68 -1.58
CA LYS A 298 0.11 25.99 -2.32
C LYS A 298 1.12 24.85 -2.19
N THR A 299 1.38 24.38 -0.97
CA THR A 299 2.27 23.23 -0.73
C THR A 299 1.73 21.94 -1.37
N ALA A 300 0.41 21.72 -1.36
CA ALA A 300 -0.18 20.57 -2.05
C ALA A 300 0.10 20.60 -3.57
N GLU A 301 -0.01 21.77 -4.20
CA GLU A 301 0.28 21.93 -5.64
C GLU A 301 1.78 21.83 -5.95
N GLU A 302 2.65 22.32 -5.07
CA GLU A 302 4.12 22.13 -5.19
C GLU A 302 4.49 20.64 -5.08
N ASN A 303 4.00 19.96 -4.04
CA ASN A 303 4.17 18.52 -3.88
C ASN A 303 3.64 17.75 -5.09
N LYS A 304 2.49 18.13 -5.64
CA LYS A 304 1.94 17.52 -6.85
C LYS A 304 2.90 17.63 -8.03
N LYS A 305 3.50 18.80 -8.26
CA LYS A 305 4.48 19.00 -9.33
C LYS A 305 5.73 18.16 -9.11
N GLU A 306 6.26 18.11 -7.89
CA GLU A 306 7.42 17.28 -7.56
C GLU A 306 7.13 15.79 -7.77
N ARG A 307 5.94 15.31 -7.37
CA ARG A 307 5.51 13.93 -7.61
C ARG A 307 5.51 13.58 -9.09
N LEU A 308 5.07 14.48 -9.96
CA LEU A 308 5.09 14.26 -11.41
C LEU A 308 6.51 14.05 -11.95
N LEU A 309 7.51 14.71 -11.36
CA LEU A 309 8.93 14.52 -11.72
C LEU A 309 9.48 13.17 -11.27
N LEU A 310 8.89 12.56 -10.23
CA LEU A 310 9.29 11.24 -9.74
C LEU A 310 8.67 10.09 -10.54
N ILE A 311 7.59 10.32 -11.28
CA ILE A 311 6.90 9.27 -12.05
C ILE A 311 7.87 8.51 -12.98
N PRO A 312 8.68 9.17 -13.84
CA PRO A 312 9.59 8.45 -14.74
C PRO A 312 10.64 7.61 -14.00
N VAL A 313 11.05 8.04 -12.80
CA VAL A 313 12.00 7.29 -11.96
C VAL A 313 11.34 6.00 -11.46
N ILE A 314 10.11 6.11 -10.95
CA ILE A 314 9.35 4.95 -10.46
C ILE A 314 8.99 4.00 -11.61
N GLU A 315 8.63 4.52 -12.79
CA GLU A 315 8.37 3.70 -13.98
C GLU A 315 9.59 2.89 -14.41
N LYS A 316 10.79 3.47 -14.31
CA LYS A 316 12.04 2.73 -14.54
C LYS A 316 12.21 1.58 -13.54
N MET A 317 11.95 1.82 -12.25
CA MET A 317 12.02 0.77 -11.22
C MET A 317 11.00 -0.34 -11.49
N VAL A 318 9.79 0.01 -11.93
CA VAL A 318 8.75 -0.96 -12.33
C VAL A 318 9.25 -1.82 -13.48
N LYS A 319 9.80 -1.21 -14.53
CA LYS A 319 10.30 -1.96 -15.70
C LYS A 319 11.40 -2.96 -15.32
N GLU A 320 12.36 -2.53 -14.50
CA GLU A 320 13.42 -3.41 -13.99
C GLU A 320 12.84 -4.59 -13.20
N GLU A 321 11.81 -4.37 -12.39
CA GLU A 321 11.17 -5.45 -11.62
C GLU A 321 10.33 -6.38 -12.52
N VAL A 322 9.69 -5.87 -13.57
CA VAL A 322 9.00 -6.71 -14.59
C VAL A 322 10.00 -7.65 -15.25
N ASP A 323 11.16 -7.13 -15.67
CA ASP A 323 12.21 -7.94 -16.30
C ASP A 323 12.73 -9.03 -15.34
N GLU A 324 12.92 -8.72 -14.06
CA GLU A 324 13.34 -9.69 -13.05
C GLU A 324 12.25 -10.74 -12.75
N PHE A 325 10.98 -10.33 -12.71
CA PHE A 325 9.86 -11.25 -12.55
C PHE A 325 9.74 -12.19 -13.77
N GLU A 326 9.88 -11.68 -14.98
CA GLU A 326 9.84 -12.49 -16.20
C GLU A 326 10.97 -13.53 -16.22
N LYS A 327 12.20 -13.12 -15.90
CA LYS A 327 13.33 -14.04 -15.75
C LYS A 327 13.01 -15.14 -14.75
N TRP A 328 12.51 -14.77 -13.57
CA TRP A 328 12.10 -15.74 -12.55
C TRP A 328 11.01 -16.68 -13.08
N TYR A 329 10.00 -16.17 -13.78
CA TYR A 329 8.90 -16.96 -14.32
C TYR A 329 9.40 -18.02 -15.32
N LYS A 330 10.33 -17.65 -16.22
CA LYS A 330 10.97 -18.59 -17.16
C LYS A 330 11.70 -19.72 -16.45
N THR A 331 12.25 -19.47 -15.25
CA THR A 331 12.89 -20.55 -14.47
C THR A 331 11.91 -21.64 -14.03
N LEU A 332 10.61 -21.35 -13.93
CA LEU A 332 9.59 -22.34 -13.55
C LEU A 332 9.42 -23.43 -14.62
N GLU A 333 9.66 -23.11 -15.90
CA GLU A 333 9.60 -24.10 -16.99
C GLU A 333 10.69 -25.15 -16.87
N ILE A 334 11.88 -24.76 -16.39
CA ILE A 334 13.02 -25.65 -16.26
C ILE A 334 13.04 -26.42 -14.92
N GLU A 335 12.21 -26.05 -13.94
CA GLU A 335 12.16 -26.71 -12.62
C GLU A 335 11.94 -28.23 -12.69
N PRO A 336 11.03 -28.77 -13.52
CA PRO A 336 10.87 -30.21 -13.68
C PRO A 336 12.15 -30.87 -14.20
N TYR A 337 12.83 -30.24 -15.16
CA TYR A 337 14.08 -30.75 -15.73
C TYR A 337 15.22 -30.72 -14.71
N ILE A 338 15.31 -29.68 -13.88
CA ILE A 338 16.27 -29.60 -12.77
C ILE A 338 16.05 -30.74 -11.77
N LYS A 339 14.79 -31.04 -11.44
CA LYS A 339 14.42 -32.18 -10.58
C LYS A 339 14.83 -33.50 -11.21
N GLU A 340 14.59 -33.69 -12.50
CA GLU A 340 15.00 -34.89 -13.24
C GLU A 340 16.51 -35.07 -13.31
N VAL A 341 17.29 -34.01 -13.59
CA VAL A 341 18.77 -34.06 -13.58
C VAL A 341 19.28 -34.48 -12.20
N SER A 342 18.71 -33.91 -11.14
CA SER A 342 19.09 -34.25 -9.76
C SER A 342 18.71 -35.69 -9.39
N ARG A 343 17.51 -36.14 -9.81
CA ARG A 343 17.03 -37.51 -9.61
C ARG A 343 17.96 -38.51 -10.32
N TYR A 344 18.27 -38.27 -11.59
CA TYR A 344 19.15 -39.12 -12.39
C TYR A 344 20.57 -39.17 -11.83
N ALA A 345 21.13 -38.04 -11.39
CA ALA A 345 22.45 -38.02 -10.75
C ALA A 345 22.48 -38.87 -9.47
N ASN A 346 21.41 -38.81 -8.66
CA ASN A 346 21.27 -39.65 -7.49
C ASN A 346 21.17 -41.15 -7.83
N GLU A 347 20.44 -41.48 -8.90
CA GLU A 347 20.30 -42.84 -9.41
C GLU A 347 21.64 -43.42 -9.90
N VAL A 348 22.41 -42.64 -10.66
CA VAL A 348 23.71 -43.04 -11.20
C VAL A 348 24.71 -43.34 -10.09
N TYR A 349 24.89 -42.43 -9.12
CA TYR A 349 25.88 -42.68 -8.08
C TYR A 349 25.49 -43.86 -7.18
N ASN A 350 24.19 -44.05 -6.88
CA ASN A 350 23.74 -45.18 -6.06
C ASN A 350 23.96 -46.50 -6.80
N THR A 351 23.65 -46.55 -8.10
CA THR A 351 23.86 -47.75 -8.94
C THR A 351 25.34 -48.12 -9.01
N GLU A 352 26.22 -47.15 -9.30
CA GLU A 352 27.66 -47.42 -9.38
C GLU A 352 28.28 -47.75 -8.01
N PHE A 353 27.79 -47.13 -6.92
CA PHE A 353 28.20 -47.48 -5.56
C PHE A 353 27.90 -48.95 -5.25
N GLN A 354 26.66 -49.41 -5.49
CA GLN A 354 26.28 -50.81 -5.27
C GLN A 354 27.10 -51.77 -6.15
N ARG A 355 27.35 -51.40 -7.41
CA ARG A 355 28.16 -52.20 -8.33
C ARG A 355 29.60 -52.38 -7.85
N ILE A 356 30.21 -51.34 -7.28
CA ILE A 356 31.57 -51.39 -6.75
C ILE A 356 31.60 -52.21 -5.45
N VAL A 357 30.70 -51.92 -4.51
CA VAL A 357 30.66 -52.62 -3.21
C VAL A 357 30.41 -54.12 -3.38
N ASN A 358 29.53 -54.54 -4.30
CA ASN A 358 29.26 -55.95 -4.55
C ASN A 358 30.45 -56.74 -5.14
N LYS A 359 31.46 -56.05 -5.69
CA LYS A 359 32.67 -56.68 -6.24
C LYS A 359 33.85 -56.73 -5.27
N LEU A 360 33.72 -56.08 -4.12
CA LEU A 360 34.80 -55.94 -3.13
C LEU A 360 34.55 -56.93 -1.99
N THR A 361 35.48 -57.86 -1.79
CA THR A 361 35.35 -58.92 -0.77
C THR A 361 35.93 -58.56 0.60
N ASP A 362 36.86 -57.58 0.68
CA ASP A 362 37.55 -57.17 1.93
C ASP A 362 37.70 -55.65 2.02
N VAL A 363 36.58 -54.91 2.10
CA VAL A 363 36.60 -53.44 2.22
C VAL A 363 35.90 -52.99 3.48
N SER A 364 36.60 -52.15 4.26
CA SER A 364 36.09 -51.61 5.51
C SER A 364 34.86 -50.71 5.29
N GLU A 365 33.97 -50.61 6.28
CA GLU A 365 32.82 -49.69 6.20
C GLU A 365 33.25 -48.23 5.99
N LYS A 366 34.42 -47.84 6.52
CA LYS A 366 35.00 -46.52 6.31
C LYS A 366 35.35 -46.27 4.85
N ASP A 367 35.91 -47.27 4.18
CA ASP A 367 36.28 -47.17 2.76
C ASP A 367 35.03 -47.18 1.85
N LYS A 368 34.00 -47.96 2.19
CA LYS A 368 32.70 -47.89 1.51
C LYS A 368 32.09 -46.50 1.60
N GLU A 369 32.07 -45.88 2.77
CA GLU A 369 31.55 -44.52 2.94
C GLU A 369 32.38 -43.49 2.15
N ASN A 370 33.72 -43.61 2.15
CA ASN A 370 34.59 -42.77 1.33
C ASN A 370 34.29 -42.89 -0.17
N ILE A 371 34.07 -44.10 -0.68
CA ILE A 371 33.68 -44.36 -2.08
C ILE A 371 32.33 -43.71 -2.38
N LYS A 372 31.35 -43.88 -1.49
CA LYS A 372 30.01 -43.28 -1.64
C LYS A 372 30.07 -41.76 -1.71
N ILE A 373 30.82 -41.13 -0.81
CA ILE A 373 31.03 -39.68 -0.80
C ILE A 373 31.72 -39.23 -2.10
N ALA A 374 32.75 -39.93 -2.55
CA ALA A 374 33.46 -39.60 -3.79
C ALA A 374 32.55 -39.66 -5.02
N LEU A 375 31.78 -40.75 -5.18
CA LEU A 375 30.82 -40.92 -6.29
C LEU A 375 29.72 -39.86 -6.25
N LYS A 376 29.13 -39.62 -5.07
CA LYS A 376 28.13 -38.57 -4.88
C LYS A 376 28.69 -37.19 -5.23
N ARG A 377 29.94 -36.90 -4.86
CA ARG A 377 30.60 -35.63 -5.20
C ARG A 377 30.77 -35.45 -6.70
N VAL A 378 31.17 -36.51 -7.43
CA VAL A 378 31.31 -36.47 -8.89
C VAL A 378 29.94 -36.27 -9.56
N ALA A 379 28.95 -37.07 -9.18
CA ALA A 379 27.59 -36.97 -9.73
C ALA A 379 26.98 -35.58 -9.49
N ASN A 380 27.11 -35.05 -8.28
CA ASN A 380 26.64 -33.69 -7.95
C ASN A 380 27.40 -32.62 -8.74
N LYS A 381 28.71 -32.77 -8.97
CA LYS A 381 29.49 -31.81 -9.75
C LYS A 381 29.03 -31.76 -11.22
N MET A 382 28.71 -32.92 -11.81
CA MET A 382 28.15 -33.00 -13.16
C MET A 382 26.73 -32.45 -13.22
N ALA A 383 25.87 -32.85 -12.29
CA ALA A 383 24.49 -32.37 -12.19
C ALA A 383 24.44 -30.85 -12.03
N ASN A 384 25.26 -30.27 -11.15
CA ASN A 384 25.33 -28.83 -10.95
C ASN A 384 25.75 -28.10 -12.23
N LYS A 385 26.73 -28.61 -12.99
CA LYS A 385 27.12 -28.02 -14.28
C LYS A 385 25.94 -28.03 -15.27
N MET A 386 25.20 -29.14 -15.37
CA MET A 386 24.02 -29.24 -16.24
C MET A 386 22.89 -28.31 -15.78
N ILE A 387 22.64 -28.23 -14.47
CA ILE A 387 21.62 -27.33 -13.89
C ILE A 387 21.98 -25.87 -14.16
N THR A 388 23.25 -25.49 -14.00
CA THR A 388 23.73 -24.14 -14.34
C THR A 388 23.51 -23.86 -15.82
N TYR A 389 23.87 -24.78 -16.71
CA TYR A 389 23.63 -24.64 -18.15
C TYR A 389 22.13 -24.50 -18.48
N LEU A 390 21.26 -25.32 -17.88
CA LEU A 390 19.81 -25.23 -18.06
C LEU A 390 19.26 -23.88 -17.61
N LYS A 391 19.78 -23.33 -16.51
CA LYS A 391 19.42 -21.99 -16.04
C LYS A 391 19.90 -20.92 -17.02
N GLU A 392 21.17 -20.95 -17.42
CA GLU A 392 21.77 -19.96 -18.33
C GLU A 392 21.09 -19.91 -19.71
N ASN A 393 20.61 -21.04 -20.22
CA ASN A 393 19.94 -21.14 -21.53
C ASN A 393 18.41 -21.01 -21.45
N ALA A 394 17.85 -20.74 -20.27
CA ALA A 394 16.43 -20.42 -20.12
C ALA A 394 16.16 -18.90 -20.23
N TYR A 395 17.21 -18.08 -20.28
CA TYR A 395 17.14 -16.61 -20.32
C TYR A 395 17.37 -16.07 -21.72
#